data_AF-A0A1M6BL83-F1
#
_entry.id   AF-A0A1M6BL83-F1
#
_cell.length_a   1.000
_cell.length_b   1.000
_cell.length_c   1.000
_cell.angle_alpha   90.00
_cell.angle_beta   90.00
_cell.angle_gamma   90.00
#
_symmetry.space_group_name_H-M   'P 1'
#
loop_
_entity.id
_entity.type
_entity.pdbx_description
1 polymer ?
#
loop_
_entity_poly.entity_id
_entity_poly.type
_entity_poly.pdbx_seq_one_letter_code
_entity_poly.pdbx_strand_id
1 'polypeptide(L)'
;MKTKIFTLLGIVFLFFSCQNELLDLQEDSLQSFSMSSQLTASCEPDFESLHASLPNSVSIQTTANPGDDAYFDFDILNTDLAATGLQGWCGDVDGYLEVEGPYEFNVYSSYEDFPTEEFENPQNFPLVNWILNQDFIGKVSSISGETYTYGMVQWAIWELLDDNNCVNCFYLTGDVKDGWKQNRAALEAVAMEIVDAAVAEGQNFKPECGQQVALMFIANERNQLNQIIQSIIYTVDVPEKVMEECFECEGKVTELELQFNGDQEATIRVETKKEGEEGSKIVFEDNVAPGETFSFVGNDKKGTLGTEIKIYVNDIENTKIHTSCSEPIGPGLISGDFEVISGSSREGGELCPVETPPGGGDDCNECDGKITRLDLQYNGAGSAYIEIVQKKDGLVAFSGNVNAGETFTFSGKDDKGTLGTEIIISVNGSVAQKIHTSCSVEIGPGSIFGDFSVIGGASRNGGELCPVETPPGGGDDCNECDGKITRLDLQYNGAG
;
A
#
# COMPACT_ATOMS: atom_id res chain seq x y z
N MET A 1 13.50 -83.85 40.12
CA MET A 1 14.31 -82.62 40.29
C MET A 1 13.56 -81.47 39.62
N LYS A 2 13.41 -80.38 40.38
CA LYS A 2 13.01 -78.99 40.03
C LYS A 2 13.34 -78.57 38.56
N THR A 3 12.61 -77.73 37.79
CA THR A 3 11.60 -76.68 38.10
C THR A 3 11.24 -75.88 36.81
N LYS A 4 9.94 -75.52 36.62
CA LYS A 4 9.34 -74.34 35.92
C LYS A 4 9.45 -74.21 34.38
N ILE A 5 8.55 -73.56 33.63
CA ILE A 5 7.20 -72.94 33.77
C ILE A 5 6.63 -72.76 32.34
N PHE A 6 5.29 -72.77 32.25
CA PHE A 6 4.36 -72.32 31.18
C PHE A 6 4.90 -71.27 30.17
N THR A 7 4.44 -71.19 28.92
CA THR A 7 3.05 -70.84 28.53
C THR A 7 2.81 -71.05 27.02
N LEU A 8 1.60 -71.51 26.70
CA LEU A 8 1.01 -71.72 25.37
C LEU A 8 -0.17 -70.74 25.23
N LEU A 9 -0.36 -70.11 24.06
CA LEU A 9 -1.62 -69.82 23.34
C LEU A 9 -1.30 -68.76 22.26
N GLY A 10 -1.77 -68.83 21.02
CA GLY A 10 -2.96 -69.49 20.50
C GLY A 10 -3.96 -68.43 20.02
N ILE A 11 -3.79 -68.00 18.78
CA ILE A 11 -4.60 -67.00 18.05
C ILE A 11 -5.99 -67.56 17.75
N VAL A 12 -7.05 -66.80 18.02
CA VAL A 12 -8.38 -66.96 17.41
C VAL A 12 -8.98 -65.56 17.16
N PHE A 13 -9.32 -65.30 15.90
CA PHE A 13 -10.16 -64.19 15.44
C PHE A 13 -11.63 -64.48 15.72
N LEU A 14 -12.43 -63.45 16.03
CA LEU A 14 -13.78 -63.22 15.50
C LEU A 14 -14.29 -61.82 15.91
N PHE A 15 -14.84 -61.09 14.95
CA PHE A 15 -15.52 -59.80 15.09
C PHE A 15 -16.94 -59.97 15.67
N PHE A 16 -17.42 -59.00 16.47
CA PHE A 16 -18.68 -58.24 16.25
C PHE A 16 -18.97 -57.25 17.42
N SER A 17 -19.18 -55.98 17.06
CA SER A 17 -20.13 -54.97 17.59
C SER A 17 -20.33 -54.75 19.11
N CYS A 18 -20.10 -53.52 19.59
CA CYS A 18 -21.15 -52.62 20.12
C CYS A 18 -20.63 -51.21 20.50
N GLN A 19 -21.38 -50.19 20.06
CA GLN A 19 -21.78 -48.92 20.71
C GLN A 19 -20.79 -48.24 21.69
N ASN A 20 -20.27 -47.06 21.32
CA ASN A 20 -20.80 -45.69 21.51
C ASN A 20 -20.49 -45.10 22.89
N GLU A 21 -19.62 -44.10 22.90
CA GLU A 21 -19.89 -42.80 23.54
C GLU A 21 -19.05 -41.74 22.83
N LEU A 22 -19.72 -41.04 21.91
CA LEU A 22 -19.28 -39.83 21.23
C LEU A 22 -19.96 -38.69 22.01
N LEU A 23 -19.19 -37.80 22.60
CA LEU A 23 -19.70 -36.67 23.36
C LEU A 23 -20.18 -35.57 22.40
N ASP A 24 -21.35 -35.04 22.76
CA ASP A 24 -22.23 -34.14 22.03
C ASP A 24 -21.54 -32.95 21.33
N LEU A 25 -21.76 -32.85 20.01
CA LEU A 25 -21.90 -31.57 19.33
C LEU A 25 -23.36 -31.46 18.90
N GLN A 26 -24.12 -30.67 19.65
CA GLN A 26 -25.49 -30.33 19.32
C GLN A 26 -25.45 -29.19 18.30
N GLU A 27 -25.77 -29.52 17.04
CA GLU A 27 -26.16 -28.54 16.02
C GLU A 27 -27.49 -27.91 16.46
N ASP A 28 -27.46 -26.64 16.85
CA ASP A 28 -28.63 -25.78 16.79
C ASP A 28 -28.43 -24.74 15.69
N SER A 29 -29.52 -24.55 14.95
CA SER A 29 -29.69 -23.81 13.71
C SER A 29 -28.95 -22.46 13.62
N LEU A 30 -28.16 -22.29 12.55
CA LEU A 30 -27.78 -20.99 12.03
C LEU A 30 -28.44 -20.75 10.66
N GLN A 31 -29.54 -20.01 10.69
CA GLN A 31 -29.94 -19.15 9.57
C GLN A 31 -29.92 -17.70 10.06
N SER A 32 -29.42 -16.82 9.20
CA SER A 32 -29.28 -15.36 9.35
C SER A 32 -28.14 -14.94 10.29
N PHE A 33 -27.22 -14.03 9.96
CA PHE A 33 -27.23 -12.93 9.02
C PHE A 33 -25.89 -12.86 8.27
N SER A 34 -25.97 -12.69 6.95
CA SER A 34 -24.87 -12.15 6.14
C SER A 34 -24.76 -10.66 6.43
N MET A 35 -23.76 -10.25 7.20
CA MET A 35 -23.03 -8.99 7.05
C MET A 35 -21.73 -9.11 7.85
N SER A 36 -20.66 -9.52 7.18
CA SER A 36 -19.33 -9.01 7.52
C SER A 36 -18.86 -8.36 6.24
N SER A 37 -18.90 -7.03 6.23
CA SER A 37 -18.13 -6.23 5.30
C SER A 37 -16.70 -6.76 5.29
N GLN A 38 -16.22 -7.08 4.10
CA GLN A 38 -14.82 -7.36 3.85
C GLN A 38 -14.03 -6.09 4.21
N LEU A 39 -13.49 -6.04 5.42
CA LEU A 39 -12.19 -5.42 5.64
C LEU A 39 -11.18 -6.48 5.20
N THR A 40 -10.92 -6.55 3.89
CA THR A 40 -9.64 -7.08 3.44
C THR A 40 -8.61 -6.09 3.96
N ALA A 41 -7.86 -6.47 5.00
CA ALA A 41 -6.63 -5.77 5.32
C ALA A 41 -5.80 -5.81 4.03
N SER A 42 -5.70 -4.65 3.37
CA SER A 42 -4.83 -4.49 2.21
C SER A 42 -3.42 -4.49 2.79
N CYS A 43 -2.70 -5.59 2.60
CA CYS A 43 -1.29 -5.59 2.94
C CYS A 43 -0.57 -4.63 1.96
N GLU A 44 0.39 -3.85 2.45
CA GLU A 44 1.25 -3.00 1.60
C GLU A 44 2.63 -3.67 1.52
N PRO A 45 3.20 -3.93 0.33
CA PRO A 45 4.53 -4.52 0.21
C PRO A 45 5.65 -3.52 0.57
N ASP A 46 6.63 -3.95 1.37
CA ASP A 46 7.69 -3.08 1.91
C ASP A 46 9.07 -3.35 1.29
N PHE A 47 9.26 -2.86 0.06
CA PHE A 47 10.53 -2.99 -0.64
C PHE A 47 11.68 -2.19 0.01
N GLU A 48 11.36 -1.12 0.75
CA GLU A 48 12.36 -0.33 1.46
C GLU A 48 12.91 -1.08 2.68
N SER A 49 12.03 -1.69 3.48
CA SER A 49 12.46 -2.56 4.57
C SER A 49 13.17 -3.81 4.05
N LEU A 50 12.76 -4.36 2.90
CA LEU A 50 13.48 -5.46 2.28
C LEU A 50 14.92 -5.02 1.98
N HIS A 51 15.10 -3.93 1.24
CA HIS A 51 16.42 -3.41 0.90
C HIS A 51 17.29 -3.16 2.14
N ALA A 52 16.73 -2.51 3.16
CA ALA A 52 17.43 -2.21 4.41
C ALA A 52 17.81 -3.47 5.23
N SER A 53 17.08 -4.57 5.04
CA SER A 53 17.35 -5.85 5.71
C SER A 53 18.42 -6.70 5.03
N LEU A 54 18.68 -6.50 3.73
CA LEU A 54 19.61 -7.34 2.99
C LEU A 54 21.07 -7.10 3.44
N PRO A 55 21.84 -8.16 3.74
CA PRO A 55 23.27 -8.01 4.00
C PRO A 55 24.00 -7.67 2.71
N ASN A 56 25.03 -6.81 2.77
CA ASN A 56 25.82 -6.45 1.58
C ASN A 56 26.43 -7.66 0.84
N SER A 57 26.83 -8.70 1.60
CA SER A 57 27.41 -9.90 1.03
C SER A 57 27.15 -11.14 1.89
N VAL A 58 27.18 -12.31 1.25
CA VAL A 58 26.97 -13.64 1.85
C VAL A 58 28.02 -14.64 1.35
N SER A 59 28.25 -15.69 2.14
CA SER A 59 29.12 -16.82 1.82
C SER A 59 28.26 -17.99 1.39
N ILE A 60 28.36 -18.41 0.11
CA ILE A 60 27.50 -19.43 -0.48
C ILE A 60 28.31 -20.65 -0.91
N GLN A 61 27.79 -21.84 -0.62
CA GLN A 61 28.29 -23.12 -1.12
C GLN A 61 27.22 -23.81 -1.98
N THR A 62 27.55 -24.20 -3.21
CA THR A 62 26.67 -25.05 -4.03
C THR A 62 26.75 -26.48 -3.53
N THR A 63 25.61 -27.13 -3.32
CA THR A 63 25.52 -28.46 -2.68
C THR A 63 25.04 -29.55 -3.63
N ALA A 64 24.24 -29.20 -4.66
CA ALA A 64 23.82 -30.13 -5.71
C ALA A 64 23.64 -29.42 -7.07
N ASN A 65 24.11 -30.04 -8.16
CA ASN A 65 23.84 -29.63 -9.54
C ASN A 65 23.71 -30.90 -10.40
N PRO A 66 22.52 -31.28 -10.86
CA PRO A 66 21.24 -30.57 -10.69
C PRO A 66 20.67 -30.70 -9.26
N GLY A 67 19.75 -29.81 -8.92
CA GLY A 67 18.95 -29.86 -7.70
C GLY A 67 17.71 -30.77 -7.84
N ASP A 68 17.05 -31.05 -6.71
CA ASP A 68 15.86 -31.92 -6.71
C ASP A 68 14.58 -31.17 -7.11
N ASP A 69 14.44 -29.94 -6.59
CA ASP A 69 13.23 -29.11 -6.60
C ASP A 69 13.45 -27.70 -7.19
N ALA A 70 14.62 -27.46 -7.78
CA ALA A 70 14.93 -26.29 -8.61
C ALA A 70 16.07 -26.65 -9.57
N TYR A 71 16.73 -25.66 -10.17
CA TYR A 71 17.85 -25.92 -11.07
C TYR A 71 19.05 -26.53 -10.33
N PHE A 72 19.37 -25.99 -9.15
CA PHE A 72 20.44 -26.47 -8.27
C PHE A 72 20.14 -26.16 -6.80
N ASP A 73 20.88 -26.80 -5.89
CA ASP A 73 20.75 -26.57 -4.46
C ASP A 73 22.03 -25.91 -3.91
N PHE A 74 21.87 -25.04 -2.90
CA PHE A 74 22.98 -24.33 -2.26
C PHE A 74 22.68 -24.04 -0.77
N ASP A 75 23.73 -23.65 -0.05
CA ASP A 75 23.67 -23.22 1.35
C ASP A 75 24.22 -21.79 1.48
N ILE A 76 23.54 -20.94 2.24
CA ILE A 76 24.09 -19.66 2.74
C ILE A 76 24.67 -19.91 4.13
N LEU A 77 25.96 -19.64 4.32
CA LEU A 77 26.70 -20.07 5.51
C LEU A 77 26.76 -19.02 6.62
N ASN A 78 26.41 -17.78 6.33
CA ASN A 78 26.55 -16.64 7.23
C ASN A 78 25.39 -15.63 7.08
N THR A 79 25.42 -14.58 7.90
CA THR A 79 24.37 -13.55 8.00
C THR A 79 23.04 -14.10 8.52
N ASP A 80 22.03 -13.25 8.55
CA ASP A 80 20.64 -13.56 8.82
C ASP A 80 19.95 -14.32 7.69
N LEU A 81 20.53 -14.32 6.47
CA LEU A 81 20.08 -15.18 5.36
C LEU A 81 20.60 -16.63 5.45
N ALA A 82 21.37 -16.99 6.48
CA ALA A 82 21.97 -18.33 6.60
C ALA A 82 20.92 -19.45 6.65
N ALA A 83 20.97 -20.36 5.68
CA ALA A 83 20.09 -21.52 5.58
C ALA A 83 20.73 -22.60 4.70
N THR A 84 20.25 -23.84 4.83
CA THR A 84 20.77 -25.01 4.10
C THR A 84 19.70 -25.64 3.21
N GLY A 85 20.09 -26.21 2.08
CA GLY A 85 19.17 -26.84 1.13
C GLY A 85 18.27 -25.83 0.44
N LEU A 86 18.79 -24.62 0.20
CA LEU A 86 18.10 -23.59 -0.56
C LEU A 86 18.11 -23.97 -2.05
N GLN A 87 17.06 -23.55 -2.74
CA GLN A 87 16.78 -23.86 -4.12
C GLN A 87 17.12 -22.64 -4.99
N GLY A 88 17.94 -22.81 -6.01
CA GLY A 88 18.46 -21.72 -6.84
C GLY A 88 18.19 -21.87 -8.32
N TRP A 89 18.19 -20.74 -9.01
CA TRP A 89 18.20 -20.63 -10.47
C TRP A 89 19.44 -19.87 -10.93
N CYS A 90 19.95 -20.18 -12.11
CA CYS A 90 21.03 -19.44 -12.74
C CYS A 90 20.52 -18.15 -13.36
N GLY A 91 21.18 -17.02 -13.07
CA GLY A 91 20.85 -15.72 -13.65
C GLY A 91 21.57 -15.38 -14.95
N ASP A 92 22.63 -16.12 -15.29
CA ASP A 92 23.56 -15.83 -16.40
C ASP A 92 24.05 -17.17 -17.01
N VAL A 93 24.08 -17.29 -18.33
CA VAL A 93 24.52 -18.48 -19.07
C VAL A 93 26.05 -18.59 -19.12
N ASP A 94 26.77 -17.47 -19.04
CA ASP A 94 28.24 -17.42 -19.06
C ASP A 94 28.87 -17.84 -17.72
N GLY A 95 28.05 -17.90 -16.67
CA GLY A 95 28.43 -18.36 -15.34
C GLY A 95 28.82 -19.85 -15.28
N TYR A 96 29.84 -20.15 -14.46
CA TYR A 96 30.24 -21.52 -14.17
C TYR A 96 29.61 -22.01 -12.87
N LEU A 97 28.95 -23.18 -12.94
CA LEU A 97 28.30 -23.83 -11.80
C LEU A 97 28.80 -25.27 -11.61
N GLU A 98 29.46 -25.54 -10.50
CA GLU A 98 29.74 -26.88 -9.98
C GLU A 98 29.37 -26.96 -8.49
N VAL A 99 29.39 -28.17 -7.93
CA VAL A 99 29.29 -28.37 -6.48
C VAL A 99 30.61 -27.91 -5.83
N GLU A 100 30.72 -26.60 -5.63
CA GLU A 100 31.91 -25.90 -5.16
C GLU A 100 31.59 -24.74 -4.20
N GLY A 101 32.63 -24.09 -3.71
CA GLY A 101 32.58 -23.04 -2.69
C GLY A 101 33.15 -23.47 -1.32
N PRO A 102 32.96 -22.66 -0.28
CA PRO A 102 32.19 -21.41 -0.32
C PRO A 102 32.92 -20.29 -1.07
N TYR A 103 32.14 -19.44 -1.73
CA TYR A 103 32.58 -18.17 -2.33
C TYR A 103 31.76 -17.02 -1.75
N GLU A 104 32.28 -15.80 -1.88
CA GLU A 104 31.58 -14.61 -1.42
C GLU A 104 30.77 -13.96 -2.56
N PHE A 105 29.52 -13.59 -2.25
CA PHE A 105 28.58 -12.99 -3.18
C PHE A 105 28.03 -11.68 -2.63
N ASN A 106 27.93 -10.66 -3.46
CA ASN A 106 27.14 -9.47 -3.15
C ASN A 106 25.65 -9.79 -3.31
N VAL A 107 24.81 -9.19 -2.47
CA VAL A 107 23.36 -9.39 -2.48
C VAL A 107 22.67 -8.16 -3.05
N TYR A 108 21.71 -8.40 -3.95
CA TYR A 108 20.85 -7.36 -4.52
C TYR A 108 19.41 -7.84 -4.55
N SER A 109 18.45 -6.94 -4.38
CA SER A 109 17.08 -7.19 -4.82
C SER A 109 16.98 -7.06 -6.34
N SER A 110 16.07 -7.81 -6.96
CA SER A 110 15.74 -7.67 -8.38
C SER A 110 15.08 -6.34 -8.78
N TYR A 111 14.74 -5.50 -7.80
CA TYR A 111 14.23 -4.13 -8.00
C TYR A 111 15.27 -3.05 -7.67
N GLU A 112 16.53 -3.42 -7.51
CA GLU A 112 17.66 -2.50 -7.34
C GLU A 112 18.49 -2.41 -8.62
N ASP A 113 19.38 -1.40 -8.67
CA ASP A 113 20.37 -1.29 -9.74
C ASP A 113 21.50 -2.32 -9.52
N PHE A 114 21.81 -3.08 -10.55
CA PHE A 114 22.95 -4.00 -10.57
C PHE A 114 24.25 -3.30 -10.96
N PRO A 115 25.41 -3.87 -10.57
CA PRO A 115 26.68 -3.51 -11.19
C PRO A 115 26.59 -3.64 -12.72
N THR A 116 27.20 -2.70 -13.44
CA THR A 116 27.18 -2.69 -14.90
C THR A 116 27.82 -3.96 -15.47
N GLU A 117 27.20 -4.55 -16.49
CA GLU A 117 27.68 -5.72 -17.25
C GLU A 117 27.53 -7.10 -16.56
N GLU A 118 26.77 -7.22 -15.47
CA GLU A 118 26.48 -8.53 -14.86
C GLU A 118 25.36 -9.31 -15.54
N PHE A 119 24.45 -8.59 -16.22
CA PHE A 119 23.37 -9.16 -17.01
C PHE A 119 23.22 -8.35 -18.30
N GLU A 120 22.91 -9.00 -19.40
CA GLU A 120 22.73 -8.39 -20.72
C GLU A 120 21.39 -7.67 -20.82
N ASN A 121 20.35 -8.22 -20.18
CA ASN A 121 18.99 -7.71 -20.19
C ASN A 121 18.40 -7.52 -18.77
N PRO A 122 19.04 -6.74 -17.87
CA PRO A 122 18.56 -6.56 -16.49
C PRO A 122 17.17 -5.90 -16.43
N GLN A 123 16.74 -5.16 -17.45
CA GLN A 123 15.38 -4.62 -17.53
C GLN A 123 14.28 -5.68 -17.55
N ASN A 124 14.62 -6.96 -17.77
CA ASN A 124 13.67 -8.07 -17.84
C ASN A 124 13.44 -8.77 -16.49
N PHE A 125 14.05 -8.32 -15.39
CA PHE A 125 13.78 -8.88 -14.06
C PHE A 125 12.30 -8.86 -13.62
N PRO A 126 11.45 -7.88 -13.99
CA PRO A 126 10.00 -7.99 -13.75
C PRO A 126 9.38 -9.26 -14.39
N LEU A 127 9.83 -9.63 -15.59
CA LEU A 127 9.37 -10.84 -16.29
C LEU A 127 9.82 -12.11 -15.53
N VAL A 128 11.05 -12.13 -15.02
CA VAL A 128 11.58 -13.23 -14.21
C VAL A 128 10.84 -13.36 -12.88
N ASN A 129 10.61 -12.25 -12.17
CA ASN A 129 9.79 -12.24 -10.96
C ASN A 129 8.39 -12.76 -11.25
N TRP A 130 7.78 -12.40 -12.38
CA TRP A 130 6.48 -12.92 -12.78
C TRP A 130 6.54 -14.45 -12.95
N ILE A 131 7.53 -14.99 -13.68
CA ILE A 131 7.72 -16.43 -13.89
C ILE A 131 7.85 -17.18 -12.56
N LEU A 132 8.65 -16.67 -11.63
CA LEU A 132 8.92 -17.34 -10.35
C LEU A 132 7.70 -17.31 -9.40
N ASN A 133 6.74 -16.41 -9.65
CA ASN A 133 5.44 -16.40 -8.99
C ASN A 133 4.38 -17.24 -9.71
N GLN A 134 4.74 -17.86 -10.83
CA GLN A 134 3.88 -18.81 -11.53
C GLN A 134 4.24 -20.24 -11.13
N ASP A 135 3.25 -20.97 -10.65
CA ASP A 135 3.35 -22.40 -10.34
C ASP A 135 3.36 -23.24 -11.63
N PHE A 136 4.35 -23.04 -12.51
CA PHE A 136 4.44 -23.74 -13.80
C PHE A 136 4.75 -25.22 -13.64
N ILE A 137 5.70 -25.55 -12.78
CA ILE A 137 6.33 -26.87 -12.71
C ILE A 137 5.27 -27.94 -12.40
N GLY A 138 5.22 -28.99 -13.22
CA GLY A 138 4.24 -30.06 -13.09
C GLY A 138 2.86 -29.74 -13.70
N LYS A 139 2.58 -28.51 -14.13
CA LYS A 139 1.37 -28.19 -14.90
C LYS A 139 1.51 -28.63 -16.36
N VAL A 140 0.40 -29.06 -16.93
CA VAL A 140 0.28 -29.38 -18.35
C VAL A 140 -0.04 -28.11 -19.12
N SER A 141 0.77 -27.79 -20.12
CA SER A 141 0.51 -26.69 -21.03
C SER A 141 -0.82 -26.89 -21.75
N SER A 142 -1.62 -25.84 -21.81
CA SER A 142 -2.84 -25.82 -22.62
C SER A 142 -2.58 -25.67 -24.12
N ILE A 143 -1.35 -25.32 -24.51
CA ILE A 143 -0.93 -25.08 -25.89
C ILE A 143 -0.33 -26.35 -26.48
N SER A 144 0.75 -26.85 -25.90
CA SER A 144 1.48 -28.03 -26.38
C SER A 144 0.94 -29.36 -25.81
N GLY A 145 0.30 -29.33 -24.64
CA GLY A 145 -0.08 -30.54 -23.90
C GLY A 145 1.08 -31.22 -23.17
N GLU A 146 2.27 -30.62 -23.19
CA GLU A 146 3.46 -31.10 -22.46
C GLU A 146 3.44 -30.61 -21.01
N THR A 147 4.14 -31.30 -20.12
CA THR A 147 4.28 -30.90 -18.71
C THR A 147 5.49 -29.99 -18.53
N TYR A 148 5.30 -28.82 -17.91
CA TYR A 148 6.40 -27.91 -17.62
C TYR A 148 7.35 -28.49 -16.57
N THR A 149 8.65 -28.30 -16.80
CA THR A 149 9.71 -28.82 -15.94
C THR A 149 10.62 -27.70 -15.43
N TYR A 150 11.46 -28.00 -14.43
CA TYR A 150 12.48 -27.08 -13.94
C TYR A 150 13.41 -26.60 -15.07
N GLY A 151 13.80 -27.48 -15.98
CA GLY A 151 14.65 -27.11 -17.11
C GLY A 151 13.99 -26.12 -18.08
N MET A 152 12.66 -26.19 -18.24
CA MET A 152 11.93 -25.20 -19.05
C MET A 152 11.88 -23.83 -18.38
N VAL A 153 11.68 -23.79 -17.06
CA VAL A 153 11.72 -22.53 -16.30
C VAL A 153 13.12 -21.92 -16.34
N GLN A 154 14.18 -22.71 -16.09
CA GLN A 154 15.56 -22.22 -16.17
C GLN A 154 15.91 -21.70 -17.58
N TRP A 155 15.52 -22.43 -18.63
CA TRP A 155 15.74 -22.01 -20.00
C TRP A 155 15.04 -20.68 -20.32
N ALA A 156 13.80 -20.51 -19.85
CA ALA A 156 13.03 -19.28 -20.04
C ALA A 156 13.65 -18.08 -19.30
N ILE A 157 14.21 -18.29 -18.11
CA ILE A 157 14.95 -17.25 -17.38
C ILE A 157 16.15 -16.77 -18.20
N TRP A 158 16.96 -17.68 -18.74
CA TRP A 158 18.10 -17.31 -19.58
C TRP A 158 17.69 -16.60 -20.87
N GLU A 159 16.62 -17.04 -21.52
CA GLU A 159 16.09 -16.37 -22.73
C GLU A 159 15.72 -14.91 -22.46
N LEU A 160 15.34 -14.59 -21.21
CA LEU A 160 14.95 -13.24 -20.82
C LEU A 160 16.12 -12.38 -20.33
N LEU A 161 17.09 -12.95 -19.63
CA LEU A 161 18.16 -12.18 -18.98
C LEU A 161 19.43 -12.06 -19.81
N ASP A 162 19.70 -13.03 -20.66
CA ASP A 162 20.99 -13.21 -21.34
C ASP A 162 20.91 -12.81 -22.83
N ASP A 163 22.06 -12.64 -23.49
CA ASP A 163 22.12 -12.47 -24.95
C ASP A 163 22.25 -13.80 -25.70
N ASN A 164 22.57 -14.89 -25.00
CA ASN A 164 22.66 -16.23 -25.55
C ASN A 164 22.07 -17.27 -24.59
N ASN A 165 21.21 -18.14 -25.12
CA ASN A 165 20.75 -19.30 -24.37
C ASN A 165 21.72 -20.49 -24.52
N CYS A 166 21.56 -21.52 -23.68
CA CYS A 166 22.44 -22.66 -23.63
C CYS A 166 22.60 -23.38 -25.01
N VAL A 167 23.85 -23.74 -25.34
CA VAL A 167 24.14 -24.42 -26.63
C VAL A 167 23.91 -25.93 -26.55
N ASN A 168 24.32 -26.57 -25.46
CA ASN A 168 24.14 -28.02 -25.27
C ASN A 168 23.11 -28.34 -24.17
N CYS A 169 22.74 -27.35 -23.36
CA CYS A 169 21.71 -27.42 -22.32
C CYS A 169 21.81 -28.69 -21.45
N PHE A 170 23.03 -29.17 -21.23
CA PHE A 170 23.29 -30.50 -20.69
C PHE A 170 22.76 -30.65 -19.26
N TYR A 171 22.71 -29.53 -18.53
CA TYR A 171 22.37 -29.51 -17.12
C TYR A 171 20.94 -29.01 -16.85
N LEU A 172 20.15 -28.66 -17.87
CA LEU A 172 18.79 -28.09 -17.72
C LEU A 172 17.89 -28.88 -16.78
N THR A 173 17.99 -30.20 -16.78
CA THR A 173 17.95 -31.10 -15.62
C THR A 173 18.49 -32.45 -16.08
N GLY A 174 18.74 -33.38 -15.15
CA GLY A 174 19.47 -34.63 -15.41
C GLY A 174 19.06 -35.37 -16.71
N ASP A 175 20.06 -35.97 -17.38
CA ASP A 175 20.01 -36.67 -18.69
C ASP A 175 18.81 -37.63 -18.92
N VAL A 176 18.05 -37.97 -17.87
CA VAL A 176 16.93 -38.92 -17.83
C VAL A 176 15.61 -38.30 -17.34
N LYS A 177 15.59 -37.13 -16.67
CA LYS A 177 14.37 -36.54 -16.05
C LYS A 177 13.55 -35.73 -17.08
N ASP A 178 14.19 -34.82 -17.83
CA ASP A 178 13.46 -33.90 -18.74
C ASP A 178 13.88 -33.97 -20.22
N GLY A 179 14.87 -34.79 -20.60
CA GLY A 179 15.12 -35.14 -22.01
C GLY A 179 15.73 -34.05 -22.91
N TRP A 180 16.22 -32.94 -22.35
CA TRP A 180 16.77 -31.78 -23.08
C TRP A 180 17.85 -32.15 -24.12
N LYS A 181 18.76 -33.04 -23.76
CA LYS A 181 19.83 -33.51 -24.65
C LYS A 181 19.31 -34.28 -25.86
N GLN A 182 18.18 -34.97 -25.73
CA GLN A 182 17.61 -35.83 -26.76
C GLN A 182 16.55 -35.12 -27.60
N ASN A 183 15.85 -34.12 -27.05
CA ASN A 183 14.71 -33.48 -27.70
C ASN A 183 14.65 -31.95 -27.54
N ARG A 184 15.82 -31.29 -27.54
CA ARG A 184 15.96 -29.83 -27.38
C ARG A 184 14.91 -29.03 -28.17
N ALA A 185 14.84 -29.21 -29.49
CA ALA A 185 13.98 -28.39 -30.34
C ALA A 185 12.48 -28.45 -29.97
N ALA A 186 12.01 -29.58 -29.43
CA ALA A 186 10.62 -29.68 -28.96
C ALA A 186 10.45 -29.01 -27.58
N LEU A 187 11.43 -29.16 -26.69
CA LEU A 187 11.36 -28.62 -25.32
C LEU A 187 11.56 -27.11 -25.29
N GLU A 188 12.38 -26.56 -26.19
CA GLU A 188 12.51 -25.11 -26.40
C GLU A 188 11.18 -24.49 -26.80
N ALA A 189 10.44 -25.13 -27.71
CA ALA A 189 9.14 -24.63 -28.12
C ALA A 189 8.14 -24.56 -26.95
N VAL A 190 8.24 -25.49 -25.98
CA VAL A 190 7.42 -25.47 -24.76
C VAL A 190 7.93 -24.42 -23.77
N ALA A 191 9.24 -24.30 -23.58
CA ALA A 191 9.83 -23.29 -22.71
C ALA A 191 9.56 -21.86 -23.21
N MET A 192 9.48 -21.65 -24.53
CA MET A 192 9.04 -20.39 -25.13
C MET A 192 7.61 -20.01 -24.75
N GLU A 193 6.73 -20.96 -24.41
CA GLU A 193 5.39 -20.63 -23.91
C GLU A 193 5.45 -19.87 -22.58
N ILE A 194 6.45 -20.15 -21.74
CA ILE A 194 6.71 -19.43 -20.49
C ILE A 194 7.21 -18.02 -20.80
N VAL A 195 8.15 -17.87 -21.75
CA VAL A 195 8.69 -16.58 -22.19
C VAL A 195 7.58 -15.70 -22.77
N ASP A 196 6.78 -16.23 -23.69
CA ASP A 196 5.67 -15.51 -24.33
C ASP A 196 4.64 -15.05 -23.29
N ALA A 197 4.32 -15.91 -22.31
CA ALA A 197 3.40 -15.55 -21.23
C ALA A 197 3.99 -14.46 -20.31
N ALA A 198 5.28 -14.54 -19.98
CA ALA A 198 5.96 -13.53 -19.19
C ALA A 198 5.99 -12.19 -19.91
N VAL A 199 6.32 -12.15 -21.20
CA VAL A 199 6.31 -10.91 -22.00
C VAL A 199 4.91 -10.30 -22.09
N ALA A 200 3.86 -11.14 -22.18
CA ALA A 200 2.49 -10.67 -22.25
C ALA A 200 2.00 -10.03 -20.95
N GLU A 201 2.36 -10.60 -19.79
CA GLU A 201 1.72 -10.27 -18.50
C GLU A 201 2.68 -9.67 -17.45
N GLY A 202 3.99 -9.88 -17.60
CA GLY A 202 5.00 -9.63 -16.57
C GLY A 202 5.77 -8.32 -16.68
N GLN A 203 5.58 -7.53 -17.75
CA GLN A 203 6.46 -6.39 -18.08
C GLN A 203 6.56 -5.34 -16.97
N ASN A 204 5.48 -5.16 -16.19
CA ASN A 204 5.43 -4.25 -15.04
C ASN A 204 5.14 -5.01 -13.74
N PHE A 205 5.41 -6.31 -13.72
CA PHE A 205 5.13 -7.11 -12.53
C PHE A 205 5.97 -6.59 -11.37
N LYS A 206 5.29 -6.32 -10.26
CA LYS A 206 5.86 -5.99 -8.97
C LYS A 206 5.15 -6.86 -7.95
N PRO A 207 5.86 -7.79 -7.27
CA PRO A 207 5.19 -8.73 -6.39
C PRO A 207 4.51 -8.01 -5.22
N GLU A 208 3.27 -8.43 -4.96
CA GLU A 208 2.46 -8.00 -3.82
C GLU A 208 2.80 -8.85 -2.59
N CYS A 209 2.25 -8.52 -1.42
CA CYS A 209 2.50 -9.34 -0.24
C CYS A 209 1.90 -10.75 -0.40
N GLY A 210 2.61 -11.74 0.13
CA GLY A 210 2.34 -13.16 -0.14
C GLY A 210 2.86 -13.66 -1.49
N GLN A 211 3.42 -12.78 -2.33
CA GLN A 211 4.22 -13.14 -3.50
C GLN A 211 5.70 -13.05 -3.17
N GLN A 212 6.53 -13.57 -4.08
CA GLN A 212 7.96 -13.67 -3.91
C GLN A 212 8.72 -12.66 -4.78
N VAL A 213 9.85 -12.20 -4.28
CA VAL A 213 10.80 -11.34 -5.00
C VAL A 213 12.14 -12.06 -5.13
N ALA A 214 12.73 -11.97 -6.32
CA ALA A 214 14.06 -12.50 -6.59
C ALA A 214 15.13 -11.63 -5.90
N LEU A 215 16.01 -12.31 -5.16
CA LEU A 215 17.33 -11.83 -4.74
C LEU A 215 18.37 -12.37 -5.71
N MET A 216 19.34 -11.52 -6.02
CA MET A 216 20.48 -11.83 -6.88
C MET A 216 21.74 -11.91 -6.04
N PHE A 217 22.40 -13.06 -6.11
CA PHE A 217 23.74 -13.24 -5.57
C PHE A 217 24.75 -13.20 -6.72
N ILE A 218 25.63 -12.20 -6.70
CA ILE A 218 26.66 -12.00 -7.72
C ILE A 218 28.03 -12.19 -7.07
N ALA A 219 28.80 -13.16 -7.56
CA ALA A 219 30.08 -13.50 -6.96
C ALA A 219 31.07 -12.34 -7.05
N ASN A 220 31.78 -12.03 -5.97
CA ASN A 220 32.78 -10.97 -5.95
C ASN A 220 34.17 -11.43 -6.42
N GLU A 221 34.28 -12.70 -6.79
CA GLU A 221 35.51 -13.36 -7.16
C GLU A 221 35.31 -14.34 -8.32
N ARG A 222 36.41 -14.95 -8.77
CA ARG A 222 36.42 -16.02 -9.77
C ARG A 222 36.81 -17.32 -9.10
N ASN A 223 36.38 -18.44 -9.67
CA ASN A 223 36.77 -19.74 -9.14
C ASN A 223 38.29 -20.00 -9.31
N GLN A 224 38.76 -21.14 -8.80
CA GLN A 224 40.20 -21.50 -8.83
C GLN A 224 40.78 -21.65 -10.25
N LEU A 225 39.92 -21.79 -11.26
CA LEU A 225 40.28 -21.87 -12.68
C LEU A 225 40.10 -20.53 -13.41
N ASN A 226 39.85 -19.44 -12.67
CA ASN A 226 39.62 -18.08 -13.17
C ASN A 226 38.35 -17.95 -14.04
N GLN A 227 37.34 -18.78 -13.79
CA GLN A 227 36.03 -18.71 -14.44
C GLN A 227 35.10 -17.78 -13.66
N ILE A 228 34.12 -17.19 -14.36
CA ILE A 228 33.03 -16.43 -13.73
C ILE A 228 32.21 -17.43 -12.91
N ILE A 229 31.96 -17.13 -11.65
CA ILE A 229 31.10 -17.97 -10.79
C ILE A 229 29.65 -17.61 -11.10
N GLN A 230 28.81 -18.62 -11.20
CA GLN A 230 27.40 -18.46 -11.53
C GLN A 230 26.67 -17.47 -10.62
N SER A 231 25.99 -16.48 -11.22
CA SER A 231 25.02 -15.63 -10.52
C SER A 231 23.79 -16.46 -10.14
N ILE A 232 23.30 -16.27 -8.92
CA ILE A 232 22.22 -17.08 -8.34
C ILE A 232 20.99 -16.21 -8.14
N ILE A 233 19.85 -16.70 -8.61
CA ILE A 233 18.53 -16.19 -8.27
C ILE A 233 17.96 -17.04 -7.14
N TYR A 234 17.56 -16.40 -6.05
CA TYR A 234 16.86 -17.01 -4.92
C TYR A 234 15.64 -16.16 -4.56
N THR A 235 14.50 -16.78 -4.31
CA THR A 235 13.28 -16.04 -3.98
C THR A 235 13.06 -15.96 -2.48
N VAL A 236 12.63 -14.78 -2.02
CA VAL A 236 12.12 -14.55 -0.67
C VAL A 236 10.72 -13.97 -0.74
N ASP A 237 9.94 -14.14 0.32
CA ASP A 237 8.62 -13.52 0.41
C ASP A 237 8.78 -11.99 0.51
N VAL A 238 7.92 -11.24 -0.18
CA VAL A 238 7.87 -9.78 -0.05
C VAL A 238 7.40 -9.45 1.37
N PRO A 239 8.20 -8.70 2.16
CA PRO A 239 7.77 -8.33 3.50
C PRO A 239 6.54 -7.42 3.42
N GLU A 240 5.60 -7.67 4.32
CA GLU A 240 4.49 -6.76 4.54
C GLU A 240 4.99 -5.56 5.35
N LYS A 241 4.60 -4.37 4.92
CA LYS A 241 4.82 -3.14 5.66
C LYS A 241 4.10 -3.28 6.98
N VAL A 242 4.87 -3.41 8.04
CA VAL A 242 4.31 -3.33 9.39
C VAL A 242 3.91 -1.88 9.55
N MET A 243 2.62 -1.57 9.38
CA MET A 243 2.10 -0.34 9.94
C MET A 243 2.35 -0.46 11.44
N GLU A 244 3.24 0.37 11.98
CA GLU A 244 3.39 0.44 13.44
C GLU A 244 1.99 0.60 14.02
N GLU A 245 1.69 -0.15 15.09
CA GLU A 245 0.43 0.01 15.80
C GLU A 245 0.32 1.49 16.16
N CYS A 246 -0.55 2.17 15.45
CA CYS A 246 -0.88 3.53 15.78
C CYS A 246 -1.85 3.50 16.97
N PHE A 247 -1.83 4.57 17.74
CA PHE A 247 -2.71 4.73 18.87
C PHE A 247 -3.53 6.01 18.71
N GLU A 248 -4.74 5.98 19.25
CA GLU A 248 -5.52 7.20 19.46
C GLU A 248 -4.71 8.20 20.25
N CYS A 249 -4.87 9.48 19.92
CA CYS A 249 -4.14 10.54 20.60
C CYS A 249 -4.45 10.52 22.10
N GLU A 250 -3.44 10.23 22.94
CA GLU A 250 -3.56 10.32 24.40
C GLU A 250 -2.48 11.23 24.99
N GLY A 251 -2.86 12.07 25.96
CA GLY A 251 -1.90 12.83 26.75
C GLY A 251 -1.29 14.07 26.09
N LYS A 252 -1.89 14.58 25.00
CA LYS A 252 -1.42 15.68 24.11
C LYS A 252 -0.31 15.25 23.15
N VAL A 253 -0.26 15.89 21.99
CA VAL A 253 0.75 15.63 20.94
C VAL A 253 2.13 16.13 21.37
N THR A 254 3.16 15.32 21.15
CA THR A 254 4.57 15.62 21.45
C THR A 254 5.35 16.01 20.20
N GLU A 255 4.98 15.48 19.04
CA GLU A 255 5.69 15.69 17.77
C GLU A 255 4.71 15.62 16.60
N LEU A 256 4.97 16.42 15.57
CA LEU A 256 4.30 16.34 14.27
C LEU A 256 5.34 16.49 13.16
N GLU A 257 5.13 15.76 12.08
CA GLU A 257 5.68 16.01 10.76
C GLU A 257 4.56 16.52 9.85
N LEU A 258 4.79 17.65 9.20
CA LEU A 258 3.84 18.27 8.28
C LEU A 258 4.45 18.35 6.88
N GLN A 259 3.62 18.12 5.87
CA GLN A 259 3.93 18.50 4.49
C GLN A 259 3.36 19.89 4.20
N PHE A 260 4.16 20.75 3.56
CA PHE A 260 3.68 22.05 3.08
C PHE A 260 3.14 21.96 1.65
N ASN A 261 1.86 22.23 1.47
CA ASN A 261 1.14 22.14 0.19
C ASN A 261 0.90 23.51 -0.47
N GLY A 262 1.63 24.56 -0.08
CA GLY A 262 1.52 25.88 -0.72
C GLY A 262 2.13 25.92 -2.13
N ASP A 263 1.84 27.00 -2.88
CA ASP A 263 2.24 27.12 -4.29
C ASP A 263 3.73 27.47 -4.53
N GLN A 264 4.39 28.05 -3.52
CA GLN A 264 5.75 28.57 -3.61
C GLN A 264 6.47 28.40 -2.28
N GLU A 265 7.81 28.35 -2.34
CA GLU A 265 8.65 28.36 -1.15
C GLU A 265 8.30 29.54 -0.24
N ALA A 266 8.11 29.27 1.05
CA ALA A 266 7.68 30.26 2.02
C ALA A 266 8.34 30.04 3.38
N THR A 267 8.47 31.11 4.16
CA THR A 267 8.90 31.00 5.55
C THR A 267 7.74 30.47 6.39
N ILE A 268 7.88 29.27 6.92
CA ILE A 268 6.89 28.60 7.76
C ILE A 268 7.30 28.77 9.22
N ARG A 269 6.39 29.28 10.04
CA ARG A 269 6.62 29.48 11.47
C ARG A 269 5.53 28.81 12.28
N VAL A 270 5.89 27.91 13.19
CA VAL A 270 4.95 27.19 14.05
C VAL A 270 5.11 27.65 15.49
N GLU A 271 4.00 28.06 16.09
CA GLU A 271 3.93 28.53 17.48
C GLU A 271 3.02 27.65 18.34
N THR A 272 3.46 27.31 19.55
CA THR A 272 2.61 26.67 20.56
C THR A 272 1.91 27.71 21.42
N LYS A 273 0.66 27.41 21.81
CA LYS A 273 -0.08 28.21 22.80
C LYS A 273 0.31 27.81 24.21
N LYS A 274 0.80 28.77 25.01
CA LYS A 274 1.13 28.54 26.42
C LYS A 274 -0.13 28.64 27.29
N GLU A 275 -0.47 27.56 28.01
CA GLU A 275 -1.49 27.61 29.07
C GLU A 275 -1.01 28.53 30.21
N GLY A 276 -1.74 29.61 30.48
CA GLY A 276 -1.59 30.42 31.70
C GLY A 276 -0.53 31.52 31.70
N GLU A 277 0.14 31.82 30.59
CA GLU A 277 1.06 32.96 30.45
C GLU A 277 0.89 33.66 29.07
N GLU A 278 1.11 34.97 29.01
CA GLU A 278 1.25 35.71 27.75
C GLU A 278 2.58 35.31 27.08
N GLY A 279 2.50 34.52 26.01
CA GLY A 279 3.63 34.27 25.11
C GLY A 279 3.46 32.98 24.30
N SER A 280 3.35 33.11 22.98
CA SER A 280 3.57 32.01 22.06
C SER A 280 5.05 31.60 22.08
N LYS A 281 5.35 30.31 21.93
CA LYS A 281 6.72 29.84 21.71
C LYS A 281 6.85 29.25 20.32
N ILE A 282 7.85 29.69 19.59
CA ILE A 282 8.20 29.12 18.28
C ILE A 282 8.81 27.72 18.51
N VAL A 283 8.28 26.72 17.83
CA VAL A 283 8.80 25.33 17.79
C VAL A 283 9.44 24.99 16.46
N PHE A 284 9.11 25.75 15.40
CA PHE A 284 9.69 25.61 14.08
C PHE A 284 9.69 26.96 13.36
N GLU A 285 10.77 27.28 12.64
CA GLU A 285 10.85 28.42 11.73
C GLU A 285 11.93 28.16 10.66
N ASP A 286 11.51 27.92 9.41
CA ASP A 286 12.41 27.76 8.27
C ASP A 286 11.71 28.08 6.94
N ASN A 287 12.47 28.14 5.84
CA ASN A 287 11.90 28.17 4.48
C ASN A 287 11.61 26.74 4.03
N VAL A 288 10.39 26.48 3.57
CA VAL A 288 9.93 25.16 3.15
C VAL A 288 9.36 25.26 1.73
N ALA A 289 9.79 24.37 0.84
CA ALA A 289 9.32 24.28 -0.53
C ALA A 289 7.97 23.54 -0.63
N PRO A 290 7.17 23.77 -1.69
CA PRO A 290 5.98 22.98 -1.96
C PRO A 290 6.27 21.47 -2.02
N GLY A 291 5.51 20.67 -1.28
CA GLY A 291 5.67 19.23 -1.15
C GLY A 291 6.77 18.77 -0.17
N GLU A 292 7.55 19.69 0.39
CA GLU A 292 8.56 19.37 1.40
C GLU A 292 7.91 19.08 2.75
N THR A 293 8.45 18.09 3.48
CA THR A 293 8.05 17.76 4.85
C THR A 293 8.99 18.39 5.87
N PHE A 294 8.46 18.72 7.04
CA PHE A 294 9.24 19.23 8.16
C PHE A 294 8.65 18.77 9.50
N SER A 295 9.51 18.51 10.47
CA SER A 295 9.11 17.99 11.79
C SER A 295 9.48 18.93 12.92
N PHE A 296 8.69 18.91 13.99
CA PHE A 296 8.94 19.71 15.19
C PHE A 296 8.37 19.07 16.45
N VAL A 297 9.04 19.33 17.56
CA VAL A 297 8.73 18.74 18.87
C VAL A 297 8.22 19.78 19.88
N GLY A 298 7.39 19.30 20.79
CA GLY A 298 6.84 20.06 21.91
C GLY A 298 7.90 20.61 22.86
N ASN A 299 7.73 21.86 23.30
CA ASN A 299 8.68 22.56 24.17
C ASN A 299 8.05 23.05 25.50
N ASP A 300 6.88 22.51 25.86
CA ASP A 300 6.31 22.71 27.18
C ASP A 300 7.05 21.90 28.26
N LYS A 301 6.61 22.00 29.52
CA LYS A 301 7.27 21.30 30.65
C LYS A 301 7.22 19.77 30.56
N LYS A 302 6.33 19.23 29.73
CA LYS A 302 6.08 17.81 29.51
C LYS A 302 6.57 17.34 28.13
N GLY A 303 7.21 18.21 27.33
CA GLY A 303 7.60 17.91 25.96
C GLY A 303 6.44 17.85 24.96
N THR A 304 5.30 18.48 25.27
CA THR A 304 4.11 18.52 24.39
C THR A 304 4.00 19.84 23.62
N LEU A 305 3.22 19.81 22.53
CA LEU A 305 2.89 20.97 21.70
C LEU A 305 1.82 21.88 22.32
N GLY A 306 1.38 21.62 23.55
CA GLY A 306 0.32 22.37 24.20
C GLY A 306 -1.07 21.87 23.80
N THR A 307 -2.07 22.75 23.80
CA THR A 307 -3.44 22.40 23.38
C THR A 307 -3.74 22.75 21.92
N GLU A 308 -2.94 23.64 21.35
CA GLU A 308 -3.15 24.20 20.02
C GLU A 308 -1.80 24.73 19.51
N ILE A 309 -1.51 24.45 18.25
CA ILE A 309 -0.45 25.14 17.50
C ILE A 309 -1.07 26.12 16.51
N LYS A 310 -0.33 27.19 16.22
CA LYS A 310 -0.63 28.14 15.16
C LYS A 310 0.48 28.09 14.12
N ILE A 311 0.09 28.02 12.86
CA ILE A 311 1.03 27.96 11.74
C ILE A 311 0.90 29.23 10.93
N TYR A 312 2.03 29.87 10.65
CA TYR A 312 2.13 31.09 9.86
C TYR A 312 2.91 30.82 8.58
N VAL A 313 2.45 31.40 7.48
CA VAL A 313 3.14 31.40 6.18
C VAL A 313 3.51 32.85 5.89
N ASN A 314 4.81 33.15 5.79
CA ASN A 314 5.34 34.51 5.61
C ASN A 314 4.77 35.50 6.63
N ASP A 315 4.79 35.11 7.91
CA ASP A 315 4.26 35.86 9.07
C ASP A 315 2.74 36.13 9.10
N ILE A 316 1.98 35.53 8.18
CA ILE A 316 0.51 35.59 8.18
C ILE A 316 -0.04 34.28 8.76
N GLU A 317 -0.91 34.36 9.78
CA GLU A 317 -1.56 33.18 10.38
C GLU A 317 -2.32 32.45 9.27
N ASN A 318 -1.90 31.22 8.97
CA ASN A 318 -2.47 30.38 7.94
C ASN A 318 -3.55 29.46 8.53
N THR A 319 -3.19 28.73 9.59
CA THR A 319 -4.12 27.79 10.24
C THR A 319 -3.77 27.54 11.71
N LYS A 320 -4.61 26.73 12.37
CA LYS A 320 -4.41 26.17 13.71
C LYS A 320 -4.70 24.67 13.70
N ILE A 321 -4.02 23.94 14.58
CA ILE A 321 -4.24 22.51 14.77
C ILE A 321 -4.38 22.25 16.28
N HIS A 322 -5.44 21.55 16.67
CA HIS A 322 -5.66 21.11 18.04
C HIS A 322 -4.72 19.96 18.39
N THR A 323 -3.86 20.18 19.39
CA THR A 323 -2.85 19.19 19.84
C THR A 323 -3.18 18.61 21.22
N SER A 324 -4.37 18.91 21.74
CA SER A 324 -4.87 18.44 23.03
C SER A 324 -5.37 17.00 23.05
N CYS A 325 -5.45 16.32 21.90
CA CYS A 325 -6.18 15.06 21.73
C CYS A 325 -7.69 15.17 21.98
N SER A 326 -8.26 16.38 21.89
CA SER A 326 -9.72 16.59 22.00
C SER A 326 -10.44 16.42 20.66
N GLU A 327 -9.68 16.39 19.57
CA GLU A 327 -10.14 16.23 18.20
C GLU A 327 -9.25 15.17 17.54
N PRO A 328 -9.77 14.41 16.56
CA PRO A 328 -8.96 13.48 15.79
C PRO A 328 -7.74 14.17 15.18
N ILE A 329 -6.56 13.60 15.38
CA ILE A 329 -5.30 14.12 14.87
C ILE A 329 -4.37 12.95 14.56
N GLY A 330 -3.74 13.03 13.40
CA GLY A 330 -2.78 12.03 12.91
C GLY A 330 -2.63 12.13 11.39
N PRO A 331 -1.94 11.16 10.77
CA PRO A 331 -1.71 11.14 9.33
C PRO A 331 -2.98 11.38 8.51
N GLY A 332 -2.86 12.21 7.47
CA GLY A 332 -3.97 12.58 6.58
C GLY A 332 -4.84 13.75 7.06
N LEU A 333 -4.60 14.31 8.26
CA LEU A 333 -5.26 15.54 8.68
C LEU A 333 -4.74 16.73 7.87
N ILE A 334 -5.61 17.35 7.07
CA ILE A 334 -5.31 18.59 6.33
C ILE A 334 -5.85 19.80 7.10
N SER A 335 -5.00 20.82 7.28
CA SER A 335 -5.36 22.08 7.90
C SER A 335 -4.64 23.23 7.21
N GLY A 336 -5.40 24.14 6.58
CA GLY A 336 -4.83 25.20 5.76
C GLY A 336 -3.98 24.64 4.63
N ASP A 337 -2.75 25.12 4.50
CA ASP A 337 -1.80 24.66 3.47
C ASP A 337 -0.93 23.47 3.95
N PHE A 338 -1.34 22.74 4.99
CA PHE A 338 -0.53 21.69 5.62
C PHE A 338 -1.29 20.38 5.77
N GLU A 339 -0.57 19.28 5.57
CA GLU A 339 -1.04 17.92 5.84
C GLU A 339 -0.17 17.29 6.92
N VAL A 340 -0.79 16.64 7.91
CA VAL A 340 -0.07 15.84 8.90
C VAL A 340 0.37 14.54 8.22
N ILE A 341 1.68 14.30 8.17
CA ILE A 341 2.28 13.09 7.60
C ILE A 341 2.50 12.05 8.69
N SER A 342 2.98 12.49 9.86
CA SER A 342 3.20 11.64 11.02
C SER A 342 3.11 12.47 12.31
N GLY A 343 3.02 11.77 13.45
CA GLY A 343 3.06 12.43 14.75
C GLY A 343 3.02 11.45 15.90
N SER A 344 3.31 11.95 17.09
CA SER A 344 3.27 11.15 18.31
C SER A 344 2.57 11.90 19.44
N SER A 345 1.90 11.16 20.31
CA SER A 345 1.29 11.66 21.54
C SER A 345 2.01 11.13 22.78
N ARG A 346 1.91 11.87 23.88
CA ARG A 346 2.69 11.61 25.10
C ARG A 346 2.37 10.26 25.76
N GLU A 347 1.12 9.82 25.68
CA GLU A 347 0.64 8.60 26.35
C GLU A 347 0.19 7.52 25.35
N GLY A 348 -0.12 7.91 24.11
CA GLY A 348 -0.55 7.00 23.04
C GLY A 348 0.62 6.45 22.22
N GLY A 349 1.67 7.21 21.95
CA GLY A 349 2.69 6.82 20.97
C GLY A 349 2.36 7.38 19.59
N GLU A 350 2.65 6.66 18.51
CA GLU A 350 2.38 7.13 17.15
C GLU A 350 0.88 7.36 16.91
N LEU A 351 0.54 8.44 16.20
CA LEU A 351 -0.84 8.82 15.93
C LEU A 351 -1.46 8.00 14.80
N CYS A 352 -2.70 7.54 14.98
CA CYS A 352 -3.45 6.89 13.91
C CYS A 352 -3.84 7.81 12.78
N PRO A 353 -3.87 7.30 11.52
CA PRO A 353 -4.46 8.03 10.42
C PRO A 353 -5.89 8.46 10.74
N VAL A 354 -6.26 9.67 10.36
CA VAL A 354 -7.62 10.16 10.59
C VAL A 354 -8.54 9.53 9.56
N GLU A 355 -9.29 8.48 9.93
CA GLU A 355 -10.16 7.70 9.01
C GLU A 355 -11.35 8.48 8.43
N THR A 356 -11.63 9.68 8.94
CA THR A 356 -12.69 10.56 8.45
C THR A 356 -12.23 12.01 8.50
N PRO A 357 -12.35 12.78 7.39
CA PRO A 357 -12.09 14.22 7.41
C PRO A 357 -12.82 14.89 8.58
N PRO A 358 -12.27 15.96 9.19
CA PRO A 358 -12.90 16.64 10.32
C PRO A 358 -14.35 17.02 9.95
N GLY A 359 -15.32 16.41 10.62
CA GLY A 359 -16.75 16.62 10.32
C GLY A 359 -17.68 15.46 10.69
N GLY A 360 -17.15 14.29 11.06
CA GLY A 360 -17.94 13.09 11.39
C GLY A 360 -18.09 12.76 12.89
N GLY A 361 -17.65 13.63 13.82
CA GLY A 361 -17.76 13.38 15.26
C GLY A 361 -19.08 13.87 15.86
N ASP A 362 -19.56 13.18 16.90
CA ASP A 362 -20.79 13.44 17.69
C ASP A 362 -20.93 14.86 18.31
N ASP A 363 -20.02 15.79 18.00
CA ASP A 363 -19.93 17.16 18.54
C ASP A 363 -20.03 18.24 17.43
N CYS A 364 -20.73 17.94 16.34
CA CYS A 364 -21.15 18.96 15.37
C CYS A 364 -22.31 19.79 15.93
N ASN A 365 -22.41 21.09 15.59
CA ASN A 365 -23.59 21.88 15.91
C ASN A 365 -24.31 22.34 14.63
N GLU A 366 -25.56 22.77 14.79
CA GLU A 366 -26.29 23.44 13.71
C GLU A 366 -25.48 24.63 13.17
N CYS A 367 -25.47 24.80 11.85
CA CYS A 367 -24.81 25.91 11.19
C CYS A 367 -25.35 27.24 11.76
N ASP A 368 -24.48 28.02 12.40
CA ASP A 368 -24.82 29.35 12.90
C ASP A 368 -23.73 30.39 12.57
N GLY A 369 -24.16 31.61 12.26
CA GLY A 369 -23.27 32.73 12.03
C GLY A 369 -22.56 32.76 10.68
N LYS A 370 -23.05 31.97 9.70
CA LYS A 370 -22.49 31.70 8.35
C LYS A 370 -21.29 30.76 8.37
N ILE A 371 -21.05 30.13 7.23
CA ILE A 371 -19.93 29.22 7.03
C ILE A 371 -18.62 29.99 6.96
N THR A 372 -17.61 29.53 7.69
CA THR A 372 -16.24 30.04 7.70
C THR A 372 -15.29 29.19 6.86
N ARG A 373 -15.54 27.88 6.76
CA ARG A 373 -14.72 26.92 6.00
C ARG A 373 -15.61 25.88 5.32
N LEU A 374 -15.26 25.47 4.10
CA LEU A 374 -15.80 24.28 3.46
C LEU A 374 -14.67 23.41 2.94
N ASP A 375 -14.91 22.10 3.06
CA ASP A 375 -14.05 21.05 2.53
C ASP A 375 -14.86 20.34 1.44
N LEU A 376 -14.42 20.43 0.20
CA LEU A 376 -15.11 19.88 -0.96
C LEU A 376 -14.29 18.77 -1.62
N GLN A 377 -14.98 17.75 -2.11
CA GLN A 377 -14.43 16.79 -3.07
C GLN A 377 -14.93 17.14 -4.47
N TYR A 378 -14.02 17.20 -5.45
CA TYR A 378 -14.38 17.36 -6.85
C TYR A 378 -14.63 16.01 -7.53
N ASN A 379 -15.86 15.75 -7.95
CA ASN A 379 -16.31 14.50 -8.57
C ASN A 379 -16.46 14.60 -10.10
N GLY A 380 -15.76 15.55 -10.74
CA GLY A 380 -15.78 15.67 -12.20
C GLY A 380 -15.10 14.50 -12.90
N ALA A 381 -15.31 14.39 -14.22
CA ALA A 381 -14.78 13.27 -15.01
C ALA A 381 -13.24 13.28 -15.21
N GLY A 382 -12.57 14.38 -14.88
CA GLY A 382 -11.12 14.55 -15.00
C GLY A 382 -10.69 15.89 -14.40
N SER A 383 -9.40 16.16 -14.38
CA SER A 383 -8.85 17.37 -13.75
C SER A 383 -9.41 18.66 -14.37
N ALA A 384 -9.69 19.66 -13.52
CA ALA A 384 -10.25 20.94 -13.96
C ALA A 384 -9.72 22.12 -13.14
N TYR A 385 -9.76 23.31 -13.74
CA TYR A 385 -9.47 24.55 -13.02
C TYR A 385 -10.72 25.04 -12.29
N ILE A 386 -10.66 25.08 -10.96
CA ILE A 386 -11.75 25.47 -10.07
C ILE A 386 -11.46 26.87 -9.52
N GLU A 387 -12.43 27.78 -9.64
CA GLU A 387 -12.38 29.12 -9.03
C GLU A 387 -13.63 29.33 -8.17
N ILE A 388 -13.46 29.73 -6.90
CA ILE A 388 -14.54 29.97 -5.95
C ILE A 388 -14.53 31.43 -5.52
N VAL A 389 -15.62 32.13 -5.79
CA VAL A 389 -15.77 33.56 -5.51
C VAL A 389 -16.90 33.83 -4.53
N GLN A 390 -16.63 34.62 -3.50
CA GLN A 390 -17.65 35.14 -2.60
C GLN A 390 -18.50 36.20 -3.30
N LYS A 391 -19.80 35.95 -3.41
CA LYS A 391 -20.70 36.80 -4.21
C LYS A 391 -20.76 38.25 -3.75
N LYS A 392 -20.68 38.49 -2.44
CA LYS A 392 -20.94 39.81 -1.86
C LYS A 392 -19.82 40.82 -2.11
N ASP A 393 -18.58 40.37 -1.96
CA ASP A 393 -17.38 41.21 -2.00
C ASP A 393 -16.53 40.94 -3.26
N GLY A 394 -16.81 39.85 -3.99
CA GLY A 394 -16.06 39.45 -5.17
C GLY A 394 -14.68 38.86 -4.85
N LEU A 395 -14.43 38.51 -3.59
CA LEU A 395 -13.16 37.93 -3.17
C LEU A 395 -13.06 36.47 -3.60
N VAL A 396 -11.91 36.10 -4.14
CA VAL A 396 -11.59 34.71 -4.50
C VAL A 396 -11.20 33.96 -3.23
N ALA A 397 -12.00 32.97 -2.85
CA ALA A 397 -11.74 32.11 -1.70
C ALA A 397 -10.80 30.94 -2.05
N PHE A 398 -10.88 30.45 -3.29
CA PHE A 398 -10.05 29.38 -3.84
C PHE A 398 -9.86 29.55 -5.35
N SER A 399 -8.69 29.20 -5.88
CA SER A 399 -8.44 29.11 -7.32
C SER A 399 -7.30 28.15 -7.61
N GLY A 400 -7.54 27.05 -8.32
CA GLY A 400 -6.52 26.01 -8.54
C GLY A 400 -6.94 24.91 -9.50
N ASN A 401 -5.99 24.09 -9.95
CA ASN A 401 -6.30 22.85 -10.67
C ASN A 401 -6.58 21.74 -9.64
N VAL A 402 -7.68 21.04 -9.81
CA VAL A 402 -8.14 19.96 -8.91
C VAL A 402 -8.41 18.72 -9.74
N ASN A 403 -7.86 17.57 -9.36
CA ASN A 403 -8.08 16.29 -10.02
C ASN A 403 -9.45 15.69 -9.66
N ALA A 404 -9.94 14.79 -10.49
CA ALA A 404 -11.14 14.02 -10.16
C ALA A 404 -10.92 13.17 -8.91
N GLY A 405 -11.84 13.26 -7.95
CA GLY A 405 -11.77 12.61 -6.63
C GLY A 405 -10.97 13.41 -5.59
N GLU A 406 -10.25 14.45 -5.98
CA GLU A 406 -9.41 15.25 -5.08
C GLU A 406 -10.27 16.11 -4.14
N THR A 407 -9.79 16.26 -2.91
CA THR A 407 -10.40 17.07 -1.87
C THR A 407 -9.63 18.37 -1.71
N PHE A 408 -10.33 19.47 -1.44
CA PHE A 408 -9.71 20.77 -1.24
C PHE A 408 -10.52 21.60 -0.26
N THR A 409 -9.81 22.41 0.53
CA THR A 409 -10.38 23.24 1.60
C THR A 409 -10.23 24.71 1.26
N PHE A 410 -11.22 25.51 1.62
CA PHE A 410 -11.13 26.96 1.51
C PHE A 410 -11.91 27.67 2.61
N SER A 411 -11.43 28.87 2.94
CA SER A 411 -11.95 29.69 4.04
C SER A 411 -12.42 31.06 3.57
N GLY A 412 -13.37 31.61 4.33
CA GLY A 412 -13.91 32.95 4.14
C GLY A 412 -12.86 34.05 4.17
N LYS A 413 -12.93 34.95 3.21
CA LYS A 413 -12.05 36.11 3.03
C LYS A 413 -12.73 37.43 3.39
N ASP A 414 -13.99 37.42 3.85
CA ASP A 414 -14.64 38.65 4.32
C ASP A 414 -14.02 39.17 5.63
N ASP A 415 -14.45 40.36 6.06
CA ASP A 415 -13.94 41.03 7.27
C ASP A 415 -14.15 40.25 8.58
N LYS A 416 -14.92 39.16 8.53
CA LYS A 416 -15.25 38.29 9.65
C LYS A 416 -14.74 36.86 9.44
N GLY A 417 -13.98 36.60 8.37
CA GLY A 417 -13.52 35.26 8.01
C GLY A 417 -14.64 34.31 7.57
N THR A 418 -15.77 34.84 7.09
CA THR A 418 -16.90 34.04 6.59
C THR A 418 -16.95 34.02 5.06
N LEU A 419 -17.56 32.98 4.49
CA LEU A 419 -17.79 32.80 3.04
C LEU A 419 -18.93 33.69 2.50
N GLY A 420 -19.30 34.76 3.21
CA GLY A 420 -20.42 35.60 2.86
C GLY A 420 -21.76 34.88 3.00
N THR A 421 -22.71 35.19 2.10
CA THR A 421 -24.04 34.53 2.09
C THR A 421 -24.18 33.51 0.97
N GLU A 422 -23.30 33.58 -0.02
CA GLU A 422 -23.32 32.72 -1.20
C GLU A 422 -21.93 32.75 -1.85
N ILE A 423 -21.47 31.59 -2.27
CA ILE A 423 -20.28 31.43 -3.11
C ILE A 423 -20.69 30.99 -4.52
N ILE A 424 -19.87 31.37 -5.50
CA ILE A 424 -20.01 30.98 -6.90
C ILE A 424 -18.81 30.12 -7.24
N ILE A 425 -19.06 28.90 -7.71
CA ILE A 425 -18.03 27.96 -8.15
C ILE A 425 -18.01 27.95 -9.68
N SER A 426 -16.85 28.20 -10.26
CA SER A 426 -16.58 28.13 -11.69
C SER A 426 -15.64 26.96 -11.99
N VAL A 427 -15.96 26.20 -13.02
CA VAL A 427 -15.14 25.10 -13.57
C VAL A 427 -14.69 25.50 -14.96
N ASN A 428 -13.38 25.56 -15.19
CA ASN A 428 -12.76 25.97 -16.46
C ASN A 428 -13.31 27.32 -16.97
N GLY A 429 -13.48 28.27 -16.05
CA GLY A 429 -13.97 29.63 -16.33
C GLY A 429 -15.49 29.76 -16.55
N SER A 430 -16.24 28.65 -16.48
CA SER A 430 -17.70 28.66 -16.57
C SER A 430 -18.33 28.43 -15.21
N VAL A 431 -19.32 29.23 -14.82
CA VAL A 431 -20.05 29.04 -13.55
C VAL A 431 -20.73 27.69 -13.56
N ALA A 432 -20.29 26.79 -12.68
CA ALA A 432 -20.84 25.46 -12.51
C ALA A 432 -21.95 25.45 -11.47
N GLN A 433 -21.75 26.13 -10.34
CA GLN A 433 -22.67 26.05 -9.21
C GLN A 433 -22.65 27.27 -8.30
N LYS A 434 -23.73 27.44 -7.53
CA LYS A 434 -23.84 28.43 -6.46
C LYS A 434 -24.26 27.75 -5.17
N ILE A 435 -23.60 28.06 -4.06
CA ILE A 435 -23.87 27.45 -2.76
C ILE A 435 -24.21 28.55 -1.76
N HIS A 436 -25.33 28.40 -1.06
CA HIS A 436 -25.70 29.29 0.02
C HIS A 436 -24.86 28.98 1.27
N THR A 437 -24.11 29.96 1.75
CA THR A 437 -23.20 29.83 2.89
C THR A 437 -23.70 30.59 4.13
N SER A 438 -24.97 31.02 4.11
CA SER A 438 -25.61 31.81 5.16
C SER A 438 -26.19 31.01 6.33
N CYS A 439 -26.06 29.67 6.33
CA CYS A 439 -26.78 28.77 7.25
C CYS A 439 -28.32 28.85 7.15
N SER A 440 -28.86 29.41 6.06
CA SER A 440 -30.31 29.47 5.83
C SER A 440 -30.85 28.22 5.13
N VAL A 441 -29.96 27.39 4.61
CA VAL A 441 -30.21 26.08 4.04
C VAL A 441 -29.23 25.14 4.72
N GLU A 442 -29.71 23.94 5.08
CA GLU A 442 -28.84 22.92 5.67
C GLU A 442 -27.70 22.58 4.71
N ILE A 443 -26.51 22.51 5.29
CA ILE A 443 -25.27 22.25 4.59
C ILE A 443 -24.28 21.67 5.58
N GLY A 444 -23.60 20.62 5.13
CA GLY A 444 -22.63 19.87 5.90
C GLY A 444 -22.24 18.61 5.15
N PRO A 445 -21.41 17.75 5.74
CA PRO A 445 -20.97 16.50 5.14
C PRO A 445 -22.12 15.71 4.50
N GLY A 446 -21.92 15.26 3.26
CA GLY A 446 -22.95 14.56 2.47
C GLY A 446 -23.80 15.47 1.57
N SER A 447 -23.69 16.80 1.68
CA SER A 447 -24.34 17.72 0.74
C SER A 447 -23.69 17.63 -0.64
N ILE A 448 -24.48 17.58 -1.72
CA ILE A 448 -23.96 17.51 -3.10
C ILE A 448 -24.44 18.72 -3.90
N PHE A 449 -23.51 19.36 -4.61
CA PHE A 449 -23.74 20.56 -5.39
C PHE A 449 -23.11 20.41 -6.79
N GLY A 450 -23.84 19.78 -7.71
CA GLY A 450 -23.28 19.41 -9.03
C GLY A 450 -22.17 18.38 -8.86
N ASP A 451 -20.99 18.65 -9.42
CA ASP A 451 -19.81 17.79 -9.33
C ASP A 451 -19.03 17.97 -8.01
N PHE A 452 -19.63 18.54 -6.97
CA PHE A 452 -18.95 18.80 -5.69
C PHE A 452 -19.70 18.14 -4.53
N SER A 453 -18.99 17.35 -3.73
CA SER A 453 -19.50 16.84 -2.46
C SER A 453 -18.90 17.65 -1.32
N VAL A 454 -19.73 18.11 -0.39
CA VAL A 454 -19.26 18.62 0.90
C VAL A 454 -18.85 17.43 1.75
N ILE A 455 -17.59 17.39 2.12
CA ILE A 455 -17.02 16.36 2.99
C ILE A 455 -16.74 16.88 4.41
N GLY A 456 -16.76 18.21 4.58
CA GLY A 456 -16.48 18.89 5.85
C GLY A 456 -16.76 20.39 5.76
N GLY A 457 -16.72 21.07 6.90
CA GLY A 457 -16.81 22.52 6.97
C GLY A 457 -17.20 23.02 8.34
N ALA A 458 -17.04 24.32 8.57
CA ALA A 458 -17.34 24.95 9.85
C ALA A 458 -18.13 26.24 9.68
N SER A 459 -18.95 26.57 10.68
CA SER A 459 -19.69 27.82 10.81
C SER A 459 -19.15 28.67 11.95
N ARG A 460 -19.36 29.98 11.83
CA ARG A 460 -18.75 30.97 12.72
C ARG A 460 -19.12 30.79 14.20
N ASN A 461 -20.36 30.41 14.47
CA ASN A 461 -20.87 30.25 15.83
C ASN A 461 -21.16 28.78 16.16
N GLY A 462 -21.44 27.93 15.17
CA GLY A 462 -21.74 26.51 15.38
C GLY A 462 -20.50 25.60 15.37
N GLY A 463 -19.35 26.08 14.92
CA GLY A 463 -18.20 25.18 14.72
C GLY A 463 -18.46 24.21 13.58
N GLU A 464 -17.97 22.98 13.69
CA GLU A 464 -18.06 21.96 12.64
C GLU A 464 -19.52 21.65 12.23
N LEU A 465 -19.74 21.54 10.92
CA LEU A 465 -21.05 21.29 10.32
C LEU A 465 -21.44 19.82 10.49
N CYS A 466 -22.69 19.59 10.90
CA CYS A 466 -23.23 18.24 10.99
C CYS A 466 -23.47 17.61 9.61
N PRO A 467 -23.30 16.28 9.48
CA PRO A 467 -23.74 15.56 8.29
C PRO A 467 -25.22 15.84 8.00
N VAL A 468 -25.55 16.04 6.73
CA VAL A 468 -26.95 16.19 6.31
C VAL A 468 -27.54 14.80 6.07
N GLU A 469 -28.60 14.43 6.80
CA GLU A 469 -29.23 13.10 6.65
C GLU A 469 -29.98 12.94 5.32
N THR A 470 -30.21 14.03 4.60
CA THR A 470 -30.75 14.01 3.22
C THR A 470 -30.07 15.09 2.36
N PRO A 471 -29.63 14.77 1.13
CA PRO A 471 -29.02 15.77 0.26
C PRO A 471 -30.04 16.86 -0.09
N PRO A 472 -29.70 18.16 -0.01
CA PRO A 472 -30.55 19.24 -0.51
C PRO A 472 -30.53 19.22 -2.05
N GLY A 473 -31.25 18.28 -2.64
CA GLY A 473 -31.48 18.16 -4.07
C GLY A 473 -32.62 19.08 -4.52
N GLY A 474 -32.24 20.04 -5.38
CA GLY A 474 -33.04 20.81 -6.33
C GLY A 474 -34.56 20.72 -6.26
N GLY A 475 -35.21 21.88 -6.10
CA GLY A 475 -36.64 22.01 -6.23
C GLY A 475 -37.15 21.43 -7.55
N ASP A 476 -38.00 20.41 -7.43
CA ASP A 476 -39.29 20.37 -8.10
C ASP A 476 -40.22 19.46 -7.29
N ASP A 477 -41.45 19.96 -7.14
CA ASP A 477 -42.58 19.45 -6.36
C ASP A 477 -42.87 17.97 -6.65
N CYS A 478 -42.40 17.06 -5.80
CA CYS A 478 -42.78 15.64 -5.80
C CYS A 478 -42.87 15.15 -4.36
N ASN A 479 -44.10 15.01 -3.84
CA ASN A 479 -44.37 14.44 -2.52
C ASN A 479 -43.66 13.08 -2.35
N GLU A 480 -43.12 12.87 -1.15
CA GLU A 480 -42.55 11.63 -0.64
C GLU A 480 -43.39 10.39 -1.02
N CYS A 481 -42.73 9.37 -1.57
CA CYS A 481 -43.35 8.07 -1.83
C CYS A 481 -43.31 7.23 -0.54
N ASP A 482 -44.38 7.34 0.25
CA ASP A 482 -44.58 6.60 1.50
C ASP A 482 -45.03 5.14 1.27
N GLY A 483 -44.40 4.44 0.31
CA GLY A 483 -44.79 3.09 -0.11
C GLY A 483 -43.71 2.33 -0.88
N LYS A 484 -43.72 1.00 -0.77
CA LYS A 484 -42.75 0.12 -1.44
C LYS A 484 -42.86 0.23 -2.97
N ILE A 485 -41.72 0.26 -3.66
CA ILE A 485 -41.62 0.26 -5.13
C ILE A 485 -42.37 -0.95 -5.69
N THR A 486 -43.42 -0.72 -6.47
CA THR A 486 -44.26 -1.79 -7.05
C THR A 486 -43.89 -2.13 -8.50
N ARG A 487 -43.12 -1.29 -9.17
CA ARG A 487 -42.68 -1.49 -10.56
C ARG A 487 -41.40 -0.69 -10.83
N LEU A 488 -40.46 -1.33 -11.52
CA LEU A 488 -39.20 -0.73 -11.98
C LEU A 488 -39.07 -1.05 -13.47
N ASP A 489 -39.00 -0.02 -14.30
CA ASP A 489 -38.72 -0.17 -15.74
C ASP A 489 -37.29 0.34 -15.99
N LEU A 490 -36.41 -0.55 -16.44
CA LEU A 490 -35.01 -0.23 -16.74
C LEU A 490 -34.79 -0.18 -18.25
N GLN A 491 -34.05 0.82 -18.73
CA GLN A 491 -33.63 0.92 -20.13
C GLN A 491 -32.11 0.81 -20.22
N TYR A 492 -31.63 -0.15 -21.01
CA TYR A 492 -30.22 -0.35 -21.33
C TYR A 492 -29.88 0.42 -22.62
N ASN A 493 -28.89 1.31 -22.54
CA ASN A 493 -28.38 2.08 -23.68
C ASN A 493 -26.94 1.68 -24.04
N GLY A 494 -26.66 0.38 -24.18
CA GLY A 494 -25.36 -0.08 -24.69
C GLY A 494 -25.19 0.29 -26.17
N ALA A 495 -24.10 0.99 -26.48
CA ALA A 495 -23.55 1.03 -27.83
C ALA A 495 -22.77 -0.26 -28.07
N GLY A 496 -23.07 -0.95 -29.18
CA GLY A 496 -22.36 -2.15 -29.62
C GLY A 496 -21.08 -1.87 -30.37
#